data_AF-A0AAV5UGQ6-F1
#
_entry.id   AF-A0AAV5UGQ6-F1
#
_cell.length_a   1.000
_cell.length_b   1.000
_cell.length_c   1.000
_cell.angle_alpha   90.00
_cell.angle_beta   90.00
_cell.angle_gamma   90.00
#
_symmetry.space_group_name_H-M   'P 1'
#
loop_
_entity.id
_entity.type
_entity.pdbx_description
1 polymer ?
#
loop_
_entity_poly.entity_id
_entity_poly.type
_entity_poly.pdbx_seq_one_letter_code
_entity_poly.pdbx_strand_id
1 'polypeptide(L)'
;MTSPFLPPFDLADHDFNFGSSSTSGSQGLSDSDEERELRKLTKAERRKRRRATPKYRNLHATRERVRVESFNNAFAALRALLPTLPVEKKLSKIEILRISIAYIRYLDHILTVY
;
A
#
# COMPACT_ATOMS: atom_id res chain seq x y z
N MET A 1 -11.29 -30.15 -17.49
CA MET A 1 -10.96 -28.72 -17.63
C MET A 1 -10.92 -28.12 -16.23
N THR A 2 -9.77 -28.17 -15.57
CA THR A 2 -9.58 -27.59 -14.23
C THR A 2 -8.34 -26.71 -14.30
N SER A 3 -8.54 -25.41 -14.24
CA SER A 3 -7.49 -24.39 -14.34
C SER A 3 -6.47 -24.56 -13.20
N PRO A 4 -5.16 -24.46 -13.47
CA PRO A 4 -4.17 -24.46 -12.39
C PRO A 4 -4.27 -23.13 -11.63
N PHE A 5 -4.62 -23.24 -10.35
CA PHE A 5 -4.60 -22.16 -9.39
C PHE A 5 -3.16 -21.65 -9.26
N LEU A 6 -2.88 -20.48 -9.84
CA LEU A 6 -1.61 -19.80 -9.68
C LEU A 6 -1.46 -19.44 -8.19
N PRO A 7 -0.37 -19.84 -7.50
CA PRO A 7 -0.20 -19.46 -6.11
C PRO A 7 -0.16 -17.93 -5.99
N PRO A 8 -0.72 -17.35 -4.90
CA PRO A 8 -0.52 -15.95 -4.58
C PRO A 8 0.98 -15.68 -4.51
N PHE A 9 1.44 -14.64 -5.20
CA PHE A 9 2.80 -14.12 -5.05
C PHE A 9 3.12 -13.99 -3.56
N ASP A 10 4.10 -14.78 -3.13
CA ASP A 10 4.52 -14.91 -1.74
C ASP A 10 4.92 -13.54 -1.20
N LEU A 11 4.17 -13.05 -0.22
CA LEU A 11 4.43 -11.83 0.53
C LEU A 11 4.61 -12.19 2.02
N ALA A 12 5.27 -13.32 2.28
CA ALA A 12 5.97 -13.61 3.52
C ALA A 12 7.44 -13.15 3.32
N ASP A 13 8.10 -12.35 4.14
CA ASP A 13 7.85 -11.90 5.50
C ASP A 13 8.33 -10.44 5.60
N HIS A 14 7.41 -9.54 5.92
CA HIS A 14 7.80 -8.39 6.71
C HIS A 14 6.79 -8.34 7.85
N ASP A 15 7.00 -9.22 8.82
CA ASP A 15 6.51 -9.03 10.18
C ASP A 15 7.06 -7.69 10.67
N PHE A 16 6.36 -6.62 10.28
CA PHE A 16 6.59 -5.33 10.85
C PHE A 16 6.03 -5.43 12.26
N ASN A 17 6.92 -5.83 13.17
CA ASN A 17 6.73 -5.80 14.60
C ASN A 17 6.05 -4.47 14.92
N PHE A 18 4.74 -4.49 15.14
CA PHE A 18 4.03 -3.41 15.79
C PHE A 18 4.47 -3.49 17.24
N GLY A 19 5.75 -3.16 17.47
CA GLY A 19 6.26 -2.95 18.79
C GLY A 19 5.28 -2.00 19.41
N SER A 20 4.61 -2.50 20.43
CA SER A 20 3.85 -1.76 21.42
C SER A 20 4.83 -0.75 22.02
N SER A 21 5.08 0.32 21.26
CA SER A 21 5.76 1.51 21.72
C SER A 21 4.71 2.15 22.60
N SER A 22 4.75 1.78 23.87
CA SER A 22 4.17 2.53 24.97
C SER A 22 4.76 3.94 24.87
N THR A 23 4.07 4.82 24.14
CA THR A 23 4.38 6.24 24.13
C THR A 23 3.99 6.77 25.50
N SER A 24 4.93 6.71 26.43
CA SER A 24 4.88 7.39 27.71
C SER A 24 4.87 8.89 27.43
N GLY A 25 3.71 9.52 27.50
CA GLY A 25 3.60 10.96 27.35
C GLY A 25 2.17 11.45 27.12
N SER A 26 1.36 11.49 28.18
CA SER A 26 0.45 12.60 28.52
C SER A 26 -0.40 12.23 29.75
N GLN A 27 -0.48 13.15 30.70
CA GLN A 27 -1.15 13.01 31.99
C GLN A 27 -2.64 12.66 31.86
N GLY A 28 -3.07 11.60 32.55
CA GLY A 28 -4.09 11.69 33.61
C GLY A 28 -5.57 11.72 33.25
N LEU A 29 -6.10 10.60 32.71
CA LEU A 29 -7.43 10.06 33.04
C LEU A 29 -7.21 8.54 33.21
N SER A 30 -7.71 7.94 34.28
CA SER A 30 -7.44 6.52 34.53
C SER A 30 -8.02 5.68 33.39
N ASP A 31 -7.28 4.68 32.91
CA ASP A 31 -7.70 3.77 31.82
C ASP A 31 -9.09 3.14 32.09
N SER A 32 -9.43 3.03 33.39
CA SER A 32 -10.73 2.55 33.89
C SER A 32 -11.89 3.53 33.65
N ASP A 33 -11.64 4.84 33.75
CA ASP A 33 -12.66 5.87 33.53
C ASP A 33 -12.99 6.04 32.04
N GLU A 34 -11.97 5.95 31.17
CA GLU A 34 -12.18 5.99 29.72
C GLU A 34 -13.03 4.81 29.24
N GLU A 35 -12.77 3.60 29.74
CA GLU A 35 -13.54 2.41 29.36
C GLU A 35 -15.00 2.49 29.83
N ARG A 36 -15.23 3.03 31.04
CA ARG A 36 -16.58 3.24 31.57
C ARG A 36 -17.38 4.25 30.73
N GLU A 37 -16.74 5.33 30.28
CA GLU A 37 -17.34 6.32 29.39
C GLU A 37 -17.60 5.75 27.99
N LEU A 38 -16.67 4.97 27.45
CA LEU A 38 -16.85 4.29 26.16
C LEU A 38 -18.05 3.34 26.18
N ARG A 39 -18.35 2.67 27.30
CA ARG A 39 -19.48 1.75 27.46
C ARG A 39 -20.85 2.44 27.37
N LYS A 40 -20.96 3.71 27.76
CA LYS A 40 -22.20 4.51 27.69
C LYS A 40 -22.54 5.00 26.28
N LEU A 41 -21.54 5.04 25.39
CA LEU A 41 -21.70 5.56 24.03
C LEU A 41 -22.43 4.59 23.09
N THR A 42 -23.07 5.11 22.05
CA THR A 42 -23.61 4.28 20.97
C THR A 42 -22.48 3.62 20.17
N LYS A 43 -22.80 2.56 19.41
CA LYS A 43 -21.82 1.89 18.53
C LYS A 43 -21.20 2.84 17.50
N ALA A 44 -21.98 3.81 16.99
CA ALA A 44 -21.50 4.83 16.06
C ALA A 44 -20.51 5.78 16.74
N GLU A 45 -20.82 6.25 17.95
CA GLU A 45 -19.99 7.22 18.66
C GLU A 45 -18.66 6.59 19.14
N ARG A 46 -18.69 5.33 19.58
CA ARG A 46 -17.46 4.55 19.86
C ARG A 46 -16.54 4.44 18.64
N ARG A 47 -17.12 4.21 17.44
CA ARG A 47 -16.34 4.15 16.19
C ARG A 47 -15.73 5.51 15.86
N LYS A 48 -16.48 6.60 16.05
CA LYS A 48 -16.01 7.97 15.82
C LYS A 48 -14.84 8.32 16.75
N ARG A 49 -14.98 8.09 18.07
CA ARG A 49 -13.90 8.34 19.05
C ARG A 49 -12.65 7.54 18.72
N ARG A 50 -12.77 6.24 18.39
CA ARG A 50 -11.62 5.42 17.98
C ARG A 50 -10.92 5.98 16.74
N ARG A 51 -11.67 6.41 15.72
CA ARG A 51 -11.11 6.99 14.48
C ARG A 51 -10.41 8.33 14.71
N ALA A 52 -10.84 9.09 15.71
CA ALA A 52 -10.21 10.35 16.08
C ALA A 52 -8.86 10.18 16.81
N THR A 53 -8.59 9.00 17.39
CA THR A 53 -7.34 8.76 18.11
C THR A 53 -6.11 8.88 17.19
N PRO A 54 -5.01 9.49 17.66
CA PRO A 54 -3.76 9.54 16.91
C PRO A 54 -3.27 8.15 16.49
N LYS A 55 -3.41 7.15 17.38
CA LYS A 55 -3.05 5.74 17.12
C LYS A 55 -3.76 5.20 15.88
N TYR A 56 -5.08 5.40 15.77
CA TYR A 56 -5.84 4.94 14.60
C TYR A 56 -5.41 5.67 13.32
N ARG A 57 -5.25 7.00 13.39
CA ARG A 57 -4.86 7.82 12.24
C ARG A 57 -3.47 7.44 11.73
N ASN A 58 -2.51 7.26 12.64
CA ASN A 58 -1.13 6.87 12.31
C ASN A 58 -1.08 5.47 11.70
N LEU A 59 -1.79 4.50 12.28
CA LEU A 59 -1.88 3.14 11.73
C LEU A 59 -2.47 3.15 10.31
N HIS A 60 -3.54 3.89 10.09
CA HIS A 60 -4.13 4.03 8.75
C HIS A 60 -3.20 4.72 7.76
N ALA A 61 -2.51 5.78 8.18
CA ALA A 61 -1.54 6.47 7.33
C ALA A 61 -0.37 5.55 6.95
N THR A 62 0.17 4.77 7.89
CA THR A 62 1.25 3.80 7.63
C THR A 62 0.79 2.72 6.64
N ARG A 63 -0.39 2.15 6.84
CA ARG A 63 -0.96 1.16 5.91
C ARG A 63 -1.07 1.71 4.49
N GLU A 64 -1.54 2.94 4.36
CA GLU A 64 -1.67 3.57 3.05
C GLU A 64 -0.32 3.87 2.41
N ARG A 65 0.69 4.27 3.18
CA ARG A 65 2.07 4.43 2.68
C ARG A 65 2.62 3.13 2.12
N VAL A 66 2.48 2.02 2.84
CA VAL A 66 2.92 0.69 2.37
C VAL A 66 2.22 0.28 1.09
N ARG A 67 0.90 0.52 1.01
CA ARG A 67 0.12 0.23 -0.21
C ARG A 67 0.64 1.03 -1.42
N VAL A 68 0.93 2.32 -1.22
CA VAL A 68 1.46 3.21 -2.27
C VAL A 68 2.90 2.84 -2.63
N GLU A 69 3.72 2.43 -1.68
CA GLU A 69 5.09 1.96 -1.90
C GLU A 69 5.10 0.69 -2.76
N SER A 70 4.29 -0.31 -2.41
CA SER A 70 4.12 -1.53 -3.21
C SER A 70 3.69 -1.21 -4.65
N PHE A 71 2.74 -0.28 -4.83
CA PHE A 71 2.34 0.20 -6.15
C PHE A 71 3.49 0.88 -6.91
N ASN A 72 4.29 1.72 -6.24
CA ASN A 72 5.40 2.42 -6.85
C ASN A 72 6.54 1.45 -7.23
N ASN A 73 6.77 0.40 -6.44
CA ASN A 73 7.74 -0.65 -6.75
C ASN A 73 7.34 -1.42 -8.02
N ALA A 74 6.05 -1.76 -8.17
CA ALA A 74 5.54 -2.34 -9.41
C ALA A 74 5.74 -1.40 -10.62
N PHE A 75 5.54 -0.10 -10.45
CA PHE A 75 5.81 0.91 -11.49
C PHE A 75 7.29 1.02 -11.85
N ALA A 76 8.19 0.89 -10.87
CA ALA A 76 9.64 0.88 -11.09
C ALA A 76 10.08 -0.38 -11.85
N ALA A 77 9.53 -1.55 -11.52
CA ALA A 77 9.78 -2.79 -12.25
C ALA A 77 9.31 -2.68 -13.71
N LEU A 78 8.10 -2.15 -13.94
CA LEU A 78 7.61 -1.90 -15.30
C LEU A 78 8.54 -0.94 -16.06
N ARG A 79 9.00 0.14 -15.42
CA ARG A 79 9.92 1.11 -16.02
C ARG A 79 11.25 0.50 -16.46
N ALA A 80 11.77 -0.48 -15.73
CA ALA A 80 13.03 -1.15 -16.04
C ALA A 80 12.96 -1.98 -17.33
N LEU A 81 11.76 -2.44 -17.72
CA LEU A 81 11.52 -3.19 -18.95
C LEU A 81 11.38 -2.30 -20.18
N LEU A 82 11.19 -0.98 -20.00
CA LEU A 82 10.91 -0.08 -21.10
C LEU A 82 12.20 0.40 -21.80
N PRO A 83 12.28 0.29 -23.14
CA PRO A 83 13.40 0.83 -23.88
C PRO A 83 13.33 2.37 -23.93
N THR A 84 14.28 3.05 -23.29
CA THR A 84 14.39 4.52 -23.30
C THR A 84 15.81 5.01 -23.51
N LEU A 85 15.96 6.10 -24.28
CA LEU A 85 17.21 6.85 -24.44
C LEU A 85 17.05 8.25 -23.82
N PRO A 86 17.90 8.67 -22.86
CA PRO A 86 18.82 7.86 -22.06
C PRO A 86 18.05 6.91 -21.10
N VAL A 87 18.69 5.80 -20.70
CA VAL A 87 18.07 4.76 -19.85
C VAL A 87 17.59 5.34 -18.51
N GLU A 88 18.29 6.36 -18.01
CA GLU A 88 18.03 7.04 -16.74
C GLU A 88 16.96 8.15 -16.81
N LYS A 89 16.30 8.33 -17.97
CA LYS A 89 15.25 9.34 -18.11
C LYS A 89 14.15 9.12 -17.07
N LYS A 90 13.89 10.14 -16.25
CA LYS A 90 12.74 10.14 -15.33
C LYS A 90 11.45 10.21 -16.15
N LEU A 91 10.63 9.17 -16.06
CA LEU A 91 9.32 9.10 -16.72
C LEU A 91 8.22 9.30 -15.69
N SER A 92 7.18 10.04 -16.07
CA SER A 92 5.92 10.09 -15.33
C SER A 92 5.14 8.77 -15.43
N LYS A 93 4.21 8.54 -14.50
CA LYS A 93 3.35 7.34 -14.51
C LYS A 93 2.58 7.20 -15.83
N ILE A 94 2.09 8.30 -16.39
CA ILE A 94 1.37 8.28 -17.67
C ILE A 94 2.27 7.94 -18.86
N GLU A 95 3.51 8.45 -18.87
CA GLU A 95 4.48 8.10 -19.91
C GLU A 95 4.86 6.62 -19.85
N ILE A 96 5.09 6.07 -18.66
CA ILE A 96 5.37 4.64 -18.45
C ILE A 96 4.24 3.80 -19.06
N LEU A 97 2.98 4.13 -18.77
CA LEU A 97 1.83 3.39 -19.32
C LEU A 97 1.75 3.49 -20.85
N ARG A 98 1.92 4.69 -21.41
CA ARG A 98 1.89 4.91 -22.86
C ARG A 98 2.98 4.13 -23.59
N ILE A 99 4.22 4.20 -23.08
CA ILE A 99 5.36 3.49 -23.67
C ILE A 99 5.19 1.98 -23.52
N SER A 100 4.64 1.50 -22.40
CA SER A 100 4.38 0.06 -22.20
C SER A 100 3.43 -0.49 -23.25
N ILE A 101 2.32 0.20 -23.51
CA ILE A 101 1.35 -0.19 -24.53
C ILE A 101 2.01 -0.19 -25.92
N ALA A 102 2.77 0.87 -26.25
CA ALA A 102 3.47 0.96 -27.52
C ALA A 102 4.51 -0.17 -27.69
N TYR A 103 5.23 -0.51 -26.63
CA TYR A 103 6.27 -1.53 -26.66
C TYR A 103 5.70 -2.94 -26.83
N ILE A 104 4.60 -3.27 -26.14
CA ILE A 104 3.88 -4.53 -26.36
C ILE A 104 3.46 -4.67 -27.83
N ARG A 105 2.87 -3.61 -28.41
CA ARG A 105 2.46 -3.61 -29.84
C ARG A 105 3.64 -3.75 -30.80
N TYR A 106 4.78 -3.13 -30.46
CA TYR A 106 6.00 -3.24 -31.26
C TYR A 106 6.54 -4.67 -31.26
N LEU A 107 6.60 -5.33 -30.10
CA LEU A 107 7.03 -6.71 -30.00
C LEU A 107 6.08 -7.65 -30.75
N ASP A 108 4.76 -7.45 -30.63
CA ASP A 108 3.74 -8.23 -31.35
C ASP A 108 3.88 -8.12 -32.88
N HIS A 109 4.12 -6.90 -33.38
CA HIS A 109 4.38 -6.67 -34.80
C HIS A 109 5.66 -7.38 -35.27
N ILE A 110 6.75 -7.32 -34.49
CA ILE A 110 7.96 -8.07 -34.82
C ILE A 110 7.66 -9.56 -34.91
N LEU A 111 7.00 -10.13 -33.90
CA LEU A 111 6.74 -11.57 -33.84
C LEU A 111 5.76 -12.06 -34.92
N THR A 112 4.92 -11.19 -35.46
CA THR A 112 3.94 -11.54 -36.51
C THR A 112 4.49 -11.37 -37.93
N VAL A 113 5.48 -10.49 -38.11
CA VAL A 113 6.06 -10.17 -39.43
C VAL A 113 7.21 -11.12 -39.81
N TYR A 114 7.70 -11.92 -38.86
CA TYR A 114 8.58 -13.07 -39.09
C TYR A 114 7.78 -14.38 -39.08
#